data_AF-A0A2L2YMP6-F1
#
_entry.id   AF-A0A2L2YMP6-F1
#
_cell.length_a   1.000
_cell.length_b   1.000
_cell.length_c   1.000
_cell.angle_alpha   90.00
_cell.angle_beta   90.00
_cell.angle_gamma   90.00
#
_symmetry.space_group_name_H-M   'P 1'
#
loop_
_entity.id
_entity.type
_entity.pdbx_description
1 polymer ?
#
loop_
_entity_poly.entity_id
_entity_poly.type
_entity_poly.pdbx_seq_one_letter_code
_entity_poly.pdbx_strand_id
1 'polypeptide(L)'
;SYKKIVSLLKLPLIKAELNFVCASSAILTKYTRFFQNEGPLVQELYDCIKELLFKIAGRVCKPETLTYLKKSTCVLGDIFDQDSLLPSKDIVLEKNILDCLIQCSDVEKRNFMLNVQKHFVTIGCYILKKGPLMNELLSILSCIKPGNIKKANSLKKIQEIASLLPFPSKMGDVIDEWKLLQLEVTEEKPVEKFWSDIFEIQGLNGSVKYMNLEIIITAVLTLAHGSADVERAFSKSGRILSEERASMSSRTLNAHLTVADALKAYNNKPEMVPISEKLLCLARVAYKSYNLYLELEKEKKEKDRIEKEKKLEELKEAEEKESMLKKSKMDISILEDKLKTAKKEVKDSTTTIDTLLEEANKKLKKALMSNNIAEAKVAQAMIDGVLVTKEDCKSKEKTIKTLDRQLHKRKDSVITSFFSKKPRQ
;
A
#
# COMPACT_ATOMS: atom_id res chain seq x y z
N SER A 1 -31.50 -13.15 -23.87
CA SER A 1 -30.13 -13.34 -23.34
C SER A 1 -29.61 -14.75 -23.62
N TYR A 2 -30.30 -15.82 -23.18
CA TYR A 2 -29.89 -17.22 -23.35
C TYR A 2 -29.52 -17.65 -24.79
N LYS A 3 -30.35 -17.34 -25.80
CA LYS A 3 -30.08 -17.71 -27.21
C LYS A 3 -28.76 -17.10 -27.75
N LYS A 4 -28.39 -15.89 -27.32
CA LYS A 4 -27.12 -15.23 -27.71
C LYS A 4 -25.91 -15.90 -27.07
N ILE A 5 -26.03 -16.33 -25.80
CA ILE A 5 -24.97 -17.07 -25.11
C ILE A 5 -24.76 -18.42 -25.80
N VAL A 6 -25.83 -19.15 -26.10
CA VAL A 6 -25.75 -20.44 -26.80
C VAL A 6 -25.13 -20.30 -28.20
N SER A 7 -25.43 -19.22 -28.94
CA SER A 7 -24.78 -18.99 -30.24
C SER A 7 -23.28 -18.66 -30.11
N LEU A 8 -22.87 -17.95 -29.06
CA LEU A 8 -21.46 -17.64 -28.80
C LEU A 8 -20.67 -18.88 -28.36
N LEU A 9 -21.26 -19.74 -27.54
CA LEU A 9 -20.64 -21.01 -27.10
C LEU A 9 -20.41 -22.01 -28.23
N LYS A 10 -21.05 -21.83 -29.39
CA LYS A 10 -20.80 -22.61 -30.60
C LYS A 10 -19.54 -22.18 -31.34
N LEU A 11 -18.99 -21.00 -31.05
CA LEU A 11 -17.75 -20.54 -31.67
C LEU A 11 -16.56 -21.34 -31.12
N PRO A 12 -15.74 -21.97 -31.98
CA PRO A 12 -14.63 -22.83 -31.53
C PRO A 12 -13.61 -22.10 -30.66
N LEU A 13 -13.33 -20.83 -30.96
CA LEU A 13 -12.42 -19.99 -30.17
C LEU A 13 -12.94 -19.73 -28.75
N ILE A 14 -14.21 -19.30 -28.61
CA ILE A 14 -14.82 -19.05 -27.29
C ILE A 14 -14.88 -20.34 -26.46
N LYS A 15 -15.16 -21.47 -27.12
CA LYS A 15 -15.15 -22.78 -26.46
C LYS A 15 -13.74 -23.16 -25.97
N ALA A 16 -12.71 -22.90 -26.76
CA ALA A 16 -11.32 -23.11 -26.37
C ALA A 16 -10.92 -22.21 -25.19
N GLU A 17 -11.32 -20.94 -25.19
CA GLU A 17 -11.09 -19.99 -24.09
C GLU A 17 -11.77 -20.43 -22.79
N LEU A 18 -13.02 -20.86 -22.84
CA LEU A 18 -13.72 -21.36 -21.67
C LEU A 18 -13.08 -22.64 -21.11
N ASN A 19 -12.74 -23.59 -21.97
CA ASN A 19 -12.02 -24.80 -21.56
C ASN A 19 -10.67 -24.45 -20.90
N PHE A 20 -9.94 -23.48 -21.45
CA PHE A 20 -8.70 -23.00 -20.87
C PHE A 20 -8.91 -22.35 -19.49
N VAL A 21 -9.92 -21.49 -19.34
CA VAL A 21 -10.23 -20.87 -18.05
C VAL A 21 -10.61 -21.92 -17.01
N CYS A 22 -11.42 -22.93 -17.38
CA CYS A 22 -11.75 -24.05 -16.49
C CYS A 22 -10.50 -24.85 -16.08
N ALA A 23 -9.63 -25.20 -17.02
CA ALA A 23 -8.40 -25.94 -16.75
C ALA A 23 -7.44 -25.14 -15.85
N SER A 24 -7.23 -23.85 -16.16
CA SER A 24 -6.40 -22.96 -15.36
C SER A 24 -6.96 -22.76 -13.95
N SER A 25 -8.28 -22.59 -13.82
CA SER A 25 -8.96 -22.47 -12.53
C SER A 25 -8.83 -23.74 -11.70
N ALA A 26 -8.86 -24.93 -12.31
CA ALA A 26 -8.68 -26.21 -11.61
C ALA A 26 -7.31 -26.30 -10.91
N ILE A 27 -6.25 -25.75 -11.53
CA ILE A 27 -4.91 -25.68 -10.92
C ILE A 27 -4.96 -24.88 -9.62
N LEU A 28 -5.54 -23.67 -9.65
CA LEU A 28 -5.63 -22.79 -8.48
C LEU A 28 -6.59 -23.33 -7.42
N THR A 29 -7.71 -23.91 -7.85
CA THR A 29 -8.77 -24.45 -6.98
C THR A 29 -8.24 -25.56 -6.07
N LYS A 30 -7.28 -26.36 -6.54
CA LYS A 30 -6.63 -27.38 -5.71
C LYS A 30 -5.98 -26.76 -4.47
N TYR A 31 -5.26 -25.66 -4.64
CA TYR A 31 -4.55 -24.98 -3.55
C TYR A 31 -5.49 -24.15 -2.68
N THR A 32 -6.46 -23.44 -3.28
CA THR A 32 -7.42 -22.67 -2.48
C THR A 32 -8.28 -23.56 -1.60
N ARG A 33 -8.74 -24.72 -2.11
CA ARG A 33 -9.46 -25.70 -1.28
C ARG A 33 -8.59 -26.28 -0.17
N PHE A 34 -7.30 -26.51 -0.44
CA PHE A 34 -6.37 -27.01 0.57
C PHE A 34 -6.24 -26.03 1.75
N PHE A 35 -6.10 -24.73 1.47
CA PHE A 35 -6.03 -23.67 2.51
C PHE A 35 -7.39 -23.21 3.04
N GLN A 36 -8.49 -23.82 2.58
CA GLN A 36 -9.81 -23.63 3.18
C GLN A 36 -10.07 -24.60 4.34
N ASN A 37 -9.19 -25.56 4.59
CA ASN A 37 -9.31 -26.46 5.74
C ASN A 37 -9.13 -25.69 7.07
N GLU A 38 -9.59 -26.27 8.18
CA GLU A 38 -9.52 -25.65 9.52
C GLU A 38 -8.23 -25.96 10.28
N GLY A 39 -7.47 -26.99 9.87
CA GLY A 39 -6.22 -27.37 10.54
C GLY A 39 -5.06 -26.38 10.35
N PRO A 40 -3.99 -26.46 11.17
CA PRO A 40 -2.83 -25.61 11.02
C PRO A 40 -2.03 -26.06 9.79
N LEU A 41 -2.00 -25.21 8.77
CA LEU A 41 -1.33 -25.46 7.49
C LEU A 41 -0.19 -24.48 7.21
N VAL A 42 0.24 -23.71 8.22
CA VAL A 42 1.30 -22.70 8.07
C VAL A 42 2.63 -23.30 7.61
N GLN A 43 2.93 -24.53 8.07
CA GLN A 43 4.10 -25.30 7.67
C GLN A 43 4.04 -25.76 6.20
N GLU A 44 2.85 -25.91 5.64
CA GLU A 44 2.62 -26.30 4.23
C GLU A 44 2.65 -25.09 3.29
N LEU A 45 2.38 -23.89 3.80
CA LEU A 45 2.15 -22.69 3.01
C LEU A 45 3.29 -22.39 2.02
N TYR A 46 4.53 -22.33 2.51
CA TYR A 46 5.68 -22.00 1.65
C TYR A 46 5.88 -23.04 0.55
N ASP A 47 5.87 -24.33 0.90
CA ASP A 47 6.09 -25.42 -0.05
C ASP A 47 4.97 -25.50 -1.10
N CYS A 48 3.71 -25.32 -0.70
CA CYS A 48 2.58 -25.32 -1.61
C CYS A 48 2.58 -24.13 -2.56
N ILE A 49 2.89 -22.91 -2.09
CA ILE A 49 2.99 -21.74 -2.97
C ILE A 49 4.17 -21.89 -3.94
N LYS A 50 5.29 -22.44 -3.46
CA LYS A 50 6.45 -22.74 -4.31
C LYS A 50 6.10 -23.78 -5.37
N GLU A 51 5.42 -24.86 -5.02
CA GLU A 51 4.95 -25.89 -5.96
C GLU A 51 3.96 -25.31 -6.99
N LEU A 52 3.03 -24.45 -6.56
CA LEU A 52 2.12 -23.75 -7.46
C LEU A 52 2.89 -22.88 -8.45
N LEU A 53 3.87 -22.10 -7.97
CA LEU A 53 4.72 -21.30 -8.84
C LEU A 53 5.45 -22.17 -9.86
N PHE A 54 6.01 -23.32 -9.44
CA PHE A 54 6.65 -24.27 -10.37
C PHE A 54 5.69 -24.81 -11.42
N LYS A 55 4.45 -25.11 -11.04
CA LYS A 55 3.44 -25.59 -12.00
C LYS A 55 3.04 -24.53 -13.01
N ILE A 56 2.95 -23.27 -12.59
CA ILE A 56 2.63 -22.15 -13.49
C ILE A 56 3.83 -21.85 -14.39
N ALA A 57 5.02 -21.67 -13.81
CA ALA A 57 6.25 -21.43 -14.55
C ALA A 57 6.57 -22.59 -15.51
N GLY A 58 6.34 -23.85 -15.10
CA GLY A 58 6.56 -25.03 -15.92
C GLY A 58 5.70 -25.12 -17.18
N ARG A 59 4.65 -24.29 -17.31
CA ARG A 59 3.84 -24.19 -18.52
C ARG A 59 4.35 -23.16 -19.51
N VAL A 60 5.16 -22.19 -19.08
CA VAL A 60 5.52 -21.02 -19.89
C VAL A 60 6.99 -20.64 -19.90
N CYS A 61 7.80 -21.14 -18.98
CA CYS A 61 9.23 -20.85 -18.86
C CYS A 61 10.08 -22.00 -19.39
N LYS A 62 11.29 -21.68 -19.86
CA LYS A 62 12.25 -22.67 -20.33
C LYS A 62 12.81 -23.54 -19.17
N PRO A 63 13.29 -24.77 -19.43
CA PRO A 63 13.82 -25.67 -18.40
C PRO A 63 14.99 -25.10 -17.59
N GLU A 64 15.79 -24.22 -18.20
CA GLU A 64 16.92 -23.54 -17.55
C GLU A 64 16.42 -22.61 -16.44
N THR A 65 15.38 -21.84 -16.71
CA THR A 65 14.72 -20.95 -15.74
C THR A 65 14.08 -21.75 -14.60
N LEU A 66 13.48 -22.91 -14.89
CA LEU A 66 12.95 -23.81 -13.87
C LEU A 66 14.05 -24.38 -12.97
N THR A 67 15.22 -24.66 -13.53
CA THR A 67 16.38 -25.13 -12.78
C THR A 67 16.92 -24.02 -11.86
N TYR A 68 16.92 -22.77 -12.33
CA TYR A 68 17.25 -21.61 -11.51
C TYR A 68 16.27 -21.43 -10.34
N LEU A 69 14.97 -21.45 -10.62
CA LEU A 69 13.90 -21.41 -9.60
C LEU A 69 14.06 -22.49 -8.52
N LYS A 70 14.54 -23.69 -8.91
CA LYS A 70 14.76 -24.81 -7.98
C LYS A 70 15.92 -24.56 -7.02
N LYS A 71 16.98 -23.92 -7.51
CA LYS A 71 18.23 -23.67 -6.75
C LYS A 71 18.17 -22.38 -5.93
N SER A 72 17.51 -21.35 -6.42
CA SER A 72 17.49 -20.02 -5.81
C SER A 72 16.36 -19.88 -4.80
N THR A 73 16.70 -19.60 -3.54
CA THR A 73 15.73 -19.27 -2.47
C THR A 73 15.48 -17.77 -2.32
N CYS A 74 16.40 -16.91 -2.79
CA CYS A 74 16.44 -15.51 -2.36
C CYS A 74 16.30 -14.44 -3.47
N VAL A 75 16.33 -14.82 -4.75
CA VAL A 75 16.21 -13.84 -5.86
C VAL A 75 15.23 -14.38 -6.89
N LEU A 76 13.94 -14.21 -6.62
CA LEU A 76 12.91 -14.34 -7.64
C LEU A 76 12.92 -13.03 -8.44
N GLY A 77 13.95 -12.82 -9.27
CA GLY A 77 13.96 -11.77 -10.29
C GLY A 77 12.85 -11.98 -11.32
N ASP A 78 12.84 -11.22 -12.42
CA ASP A 78 11.83 -11.35 -13.49
C ASP A 78 11.96 -12.70 -14.25
N ILE A 79 11.57 -13.78 -13.58
CA ILE A 79 11.47 -15.16 -14.09
C ILE A 79 10.57 -15.24 -15.33
N PHE A 80 9.72 -14.25 -15.52
CA PHE A 80 8.79 -14.12 -16.63
C PHE A 80 9.24 -13.11 -17.70
N ASP A 81 10.54 -12.78 -17.76
CA ASP A 81 11.14 -12.02 -18.86
C ASP A 81 11.02 -12.75 -20.20
N GLN A 82 10.93 -11.99 -21.30
CA GLN A 82 10.79 -12.54 -22.66
C GLN A 82 11.83 -13.62 -23.00
N ASP A 83 13.08 -13.48 -22.52
CA ASP A 83 14.16 -14.44 -22.77
C ASP A 83 14.00 -15.74 -21.98
N SER A 84 13.29 -15.71 -20.87
CA SER A 84 13.00 -16.85 -19.99
C SER A 84 11.77 -17.65 -20.43
N LEU A 85 10.95 -17.10 -21.33
CA LEU A 85 9.71 -17.71 -21.77
C LEU A 85 9.92 -18.69 -22.93
N LEU A 86 9.12 -19.75 -22.95
CA LEU A 86 8.98 -20.66 -24.08
C LEU A 86 8.36 -19.91 -25.27
N PRO A 87 8.73 -20.26 -26.51
CA PRO A 87 7.97 -19.83 -27.68
C PRO A 87 6.49 -20.20 -27.52
N SER A 88 5.57 -19.32 -27.93
CA SER A 88 4.13 -19.54 -27.72
C SER A 88 3.59 -20.82 -28.37
N LYS A 89 4.36 -21.46 -29.27
CA LYS A 89 4.02 -22.74 -29.91
C LYS A 89 4.31 -23.97 -29.05
N ASP A 90 5.19 -23.84 -28.06
CA ASP A 90 5.69 -24.95 -27.25
C ASP A 90 4.95 -25.06 -25.90
N ILE A 91 3.95 -24.20 -25.67
CA ILE A 91 3.13 -24.22 -24.46
C ILE A 91 2.18 -25.43 -24.51
N VAL A 92 2.34 -26.33 -23.54
CA VAL A 92 1.54 -27.56 -23.44
C VAL A 92 0.14 -27.28 -22.91
N LEU A 93 -0.86 -27.51 -23.77
CA LEU A 93 -2.29 -27.41 -23.46
C LEU A 93 -2.95 -28.79 -23.36
N GLU A 94 -4.13 -28.82 -22.73
CA GLU A 94 -4.96 -30.02 -22.66
C GLU A 94 -5.59 -30.36 -24.03
N LYS A 95 -5.85 -31.65 -24.26
CA LYS A 95 -6.34 -32.18 -25.55
C LYS A 95 -7.68 -31.57 -25.98
N ASN A 96 -8.59 -31.38 -25.05
CA ASN A 96 -9.90 -30.72 -25.25
C ASN A 96 -9.79 -29.29 -25.82
N ILE A 97 -8.75 -28.54 -25.46
CA ILE A 97 -8.49 -27.19 -25.97
C ILE A 97 -7.91 -27.29 -27.38
N LEU A 98 -6.96 -28.19 -27.60
CA LEU A 98 -6.35 -28.44 -28.91
C LEU A 98 -7.41 -28.86 -29.94
N ASP A 99 -8.33 -29.75 -29.59
CA ASP A 99 -9.41 -30.21 -30.46
C ASP A 99 -10.32 -29.06 -30.91
N CYS A 100 -10.57 -28.08 -30.04
CA CYS A 100 -11.35 -26.88 -30.38
C CYS A 100 -10.56 -25.94 -31.30
N LEU A 101 -9.25 -25.83 -31.09
CA LEU A 101 -8.37 -24.96 -31.89
C LEU A 101 -8.16 -25.47 -33.31
N ILE A 102 -8.34 -26.76 -33.61
CA ILE A 102 -8.23 -27.31 -34.98
C ILE A 102 -9.16 -26.57 -35.94
N GLN A 103 -10.34 -26.16 -35.47
CA GLN A 103 -11.38 -25.49 -36.26
C GLN A 103 -11.13 -23.97 -36.43
N CYS A 104 -10.11 -23.42 -35.77
CA CYS A 104 -9.77 -21.99 -35.82
C CYS A 104 -8.73 -21.69 -36.90
N SER A 105 -8.68 -20.42 -37.34
CA SER A 105 -7.62 -19.91 -38.21
C SER A 105 -6.27 -19.83 -37.49
N ASP A 106 -5.17 -19.78 -38.26
CA ASP A 106 -3.83 -19.70 -37.67
C ASP A 106 -3.54 -18.37 -36.96
N VAL A 107 -4.25 -17.29 -37.33
CA VAL A 107 -4.18 -16.01 -36.64
C VAL A 107 -4.86 -16.10 -35.28
N GLU A 108 -6.04 -16.71 -35.20
CA GLU A 108 -6.76 -16.94 -33.94
C GLU A 108 -5.99 -17.86 -33.01
N LYS A 109 -5.41 -18.95 -33.54
CA LYS A 109 -4.53 -19.84 -32.76
C LYS A 109 -3.34 -19.08 -32.16
N ARG A 110 -2.65 -18.24 -32.95
CA ARG A 110 -1.52 -17.45 -32.46
C ARG A 110 -1.94 -16.47 -31.36
N ASN A 111 -3.04 -15.73 -31.57
CA ASN A 111 -3.55 -14.80 -30.57
C ASN A 111 -3.98 -15.52 -29.27
N PHE A 112 -4.61 -16.68 -29.40
CA PHE A 112 -4.97 -17.52 -28.27
C PHE A 112 -3.74 -17.96 -27.47
N MET A 113 -2.70 -18.46 -28.13
CA MET A 113 -1.47 -18.89 -27.45
C MET A 113 -0.75 -17.72 -26.75
N LEU A 114 -0.75 -16.52 -27.34
CA LEU A 114 -0.23 -15.31 -26.69
C LEU A 114 -1.04 -14.94 -25.45
N ASN A 115 -2.37 -15.05 -25.51
CA ASN A 115 -3.25 -14.80 -24.37
C ASN A 115 -3.03 -15.82 -23.24
N VAL A 116 -2.87 -17.10 -23.58
CA VAL A 116 -2.52 -18.17 -22.63
C VAL A 116 -1.19 -17.87 -21.94
N GLN A 117 -0.16 -17.51 -22.70
CA GLN A 117 1.15 -17.16 -22.15
C GLN A 117 1.04 -15.98 -21.19
N LYS A 118 0.36 -14.91 -21.63
CA LYS A 118 0.14 -13.71 -20.82
C LYS A 118 -0.64 -14.02 -19.53
N HIS A 119 -1.62 -14.91 -19.60
CA HIS A 119 -2.41 -15.33 -18.43
C HIS A 119 -1.54 -16.00 -17.37
N PHE A 120 -0.74 -17.00 -17.75
CA PHE A 120 0.16 -17.69 -16.80
C PHE A 120 1.27 -16.77 -16.28
N VAL A 121 1.84 -15.90 -17.12
CA VAL A 121 2.80 -14.87 -16.68
C VAL A 121 2.16 -13.96 -15.64
N THR A 122 0.93 -13.48 -15.89
CA THR A 122 0.22 -12.60 -14.95
C THR A 122 -0.03 -13.30 -13.61
N ILE A 123 -0.47 -14.57 -13.62
CA ILE A 123 -0.64 -15.37 -12.40
C ILE A 123 0.69 -15.54 -11.67
N GLY A 124 1.76 -15.90 -12.39
CA GLY A 124 3.09 -16.08 -11.83
C GLY A 124 3.62 -14.81 -11.16
N CYS A 125 3.59 -13.68 -11.86
CA CYS A 125 3.96 -12.37 -11.31
C CYS A 125 3.11 -12.00 -10.08
N TYR A 126 1.81 -12.32 -10.10
CA TYR A 126 0.95 -12.09 -8.94
C TYR A 126 1.38 -12.93 -7.73
N ILE A 127 1.67 -14.21 -7.92
CA ILE A 127 2.16 -15.11 -6.87
C ILE A 127 3.53 -14.63 -6.34
N LEU A 128 4.43 -14.19 -7.21
CA LEU A 128 5.72 -13.63 -6.80
C LEU A 128 5.56 -12.35 -5.96
N LYS A 129 4.65 -11.46 -6.36
CA LYS A 129 4.43 -10.17 -5.70
C LYS A 129 3.67 -10.28 -4.38
N LYS A 130 2.71 -11.20 -4.28
CA LYS A 130 1.78 -11.33 -3.13
C LYS A 130 2.03 -12.56 -2.27
N GLY A 131 2.79 -13.53 -2.77
CA GLY A 131 3.08 -14.77 -2.07
C GLY A 131 4.16 -14.60 -0.98
N PRO A 132 4.20 -15.52 -0.01
CA PRO A 132 5.17 -15.50 1.09
C PRO A 132 6.57 -15.98 0.69
N LEU A 133 6.92 -15.98 -0.60
CA LEU A 133 8.14 -16.63 -1.08
C LEU A 133 9.44 -15.92 -0.65
N MET A 134 9.34 -14.62 -0.32
CA MET A 134 10.44 -13.83 0.25
C MET A 134 10.46 -13.86 1.79
N ASN A 135 9.48 -14.52 2.43
CA ASN A 135 9.37 -14.57 3.87
C ASN A 135 10.23 -15.74 4.40
N GLU A 136 11.36 -15.40 5.03
CA GLU A 136 12.31 -16.37 5.58
C GLU A 136 11.67 -17.27 6.65
N LEU A 137 10.88 -16.69 7.56
CA LEU A 137 10.15 -17.43 8.60
C LEU A 137 9.30 -18.55 8.00
N LEU A 138 8.44 -18.24 7.01
CA LEU A 138 7.57 -19.25 6.41
C LEU A 138 8.34 -20.37 5.69
N SER A 139 9.54 -20.07 5.18
CA SER A 139 10.41 -21.07 4.58
C SER A 139 11.03 -22.05 5.60
N ILE A 140 11.31 -21.57 6.82
CA ILE A 140 11.89 -22.38 7.89
C ILE A 140 10.85 -23.20 8.63
N LEU A 141 9.58 -22.74 8.72
CA LEU A 141 8.47 -23.48 9.37
C LEU A 141 8.23 -24.89 8.79
N SER A 142 8.64 -25.13 7.54
CA SER A 142 8.59 -26.45 6.92
C SER A 142 9.32 -27.54 7.73
N CYS A 143 10.27 -27.20 8.62
CA CYS A 143 10.98 -28.18 9.46
C CYS A 143 10.08 -28.90 10.47
N ILE A 144 8.92 -28.33 10.81
CA ILE A 144 7.97 -28.83 11.81
C ILE A 144 7.14 -30.01 11.27
N LYS A 145 7.16 -30.23 9.95
CA LYS A 145 6.51 -31.40 9.35
C LYS A 145 7.20 -32.68 9.85
N PRO A 146 6.46 -33.73 10.26
CA PRO A 146 7.05 -34.98 10.76
C PRO A 146 8.13 -35.56 9.84
N GLY A 147 7.87 -35.60 8.53
CA GLY A 147 8.85 -36.08 7.53
C GLY A 147 10.09 -35.19 7.35
N ASN A 148 10.09 -33.96 7.87
CA ASN A 148 11.21 -33.03 7.80
C ASN A 148 12.04 -32.97 9.09
N ILE A 149 11.56 -33.51 10.21
CA ILE A 149 12.25 -33.45 11.50
C ILE A 149 13.62 -34.12 11.41
N LYS A 150 13.73 -35.28 10.74
CA LYS A 150 14.99 -36.02 10.57
C LYS A 150 16.02 -35.36 9.65
N LYS A 151 15.67 -34.29 8.94
CA LYS A 151 16.60 -33.64 8.01
C LYS A 151 17.70 -32.91 8.78
N ALA A 152 18.95 -33.01 8.33
CA ALA A 152 20.10 -32.38 8.99
C ALA A 152 19.96 -30.85 9.14
N ASN A 153 19.20 -30.19 8.25
CA ASN A 153 18.95 -28.75 8.32
C ASN A 153 17.81 -28.35 9.27
N SER A 154 17.01 -29.29 9.78
CA SER A 154 15.86 -28.96 10.63
C SER A 154 16.29 -28.36 11.97
N LEU A 155 17.43 -28.80 12.52
CA LEU A 155 17.98 -28.27 13.76
C LEU A 155 18.32 -26.77 13.65
N LYS A 156 18.94 -26.36 12.55
CA LYS A 156 19.25 -24.93 12.32
C LYS A 156 17.97 -24.12 12.18
N LYS A 157 16.98 -24.67 11.47
CA LYS A 157 15.68 -24.01 11.27
C LYS A 157 14.91 -23.84 12.58
N ILE A 158 14.88 -24.83 13.47
CA ILE A 158 14.18 -24.67 14.75
C ILE A 158 14.87 -23.66 15.67
N GLN A 159 16.20 -23.60 15.66
CA GLN A 159 16.96 -22.57 16.38
C GLN A 159 16.58 -21.17 15.88
N GLU A 160 16.48 -21.00 14.57
CA GLU A 160 16.07 -19.74 13.97
C GLU A 160 14.63 -19.37 14.33
N ILE A 161 13.69 -20.33 14.28
CA ILE A 161 12.30 -20.13 14.74
C ILE A 161 12.27 -19.69 16.21
N ALA A 162 13.02 -20.38 17.08
CA ALA A 162 13.09 -20.06 18.50
C ALA A 162 13.66 -18.65 18.75
N SER A 163 14.59 -18.18 17.90
CA SER A 163 15.15 -16.83 18.00
C SER A 163 14.20 -15.72 17.53
N LEU A 164 13.29 -16.04 16.61
CA LEU A 164 12.33 -15.09 16.05
C LEU A 164 11.08 -14.93 16.91
N LEU A 165 10.74 -15.94 17.71
CA LEU A 165 9.55 -15.93 18.54
C LEU A 165 9.83 -15.36 19.94
N PRO A 166 8.94 -14.51 20.49
CA PRO A 166 9.17 -13.82 21.75
C PRO A 166 8.86 -14.70 22.99
N PHE A 167 9.37 -15.92 23.05
CA PHE A 167 9.11 -16.85 24.17
C PHE A 167 10.34 -17.03 25.07
N PRO A 168 10.13 -17.17 26.40
CA PRO A 168 11.21 -17.36 27.37
C PRO A 168 11.69 -18.82 27.35
N SER A 169 12.31 -19.24 26.25
CA SER A 169 12.89 -20.57 26.11
C SER A 169 14.40 -20.46 26.02
N LYS A 170 15.13 -21.24 26.83
CA LYS A 170 16.59 -21.29 26.71
C LYS A 170 16.95 -22.03 25.43
N MET A 171 17.71 -21.39 24.56
CA MET A 171 18.08 -21.97 23.26
C MET A 171 18.78 -23.34 23.41
N GLY A 172 19.59 -23.54 24.45
CA GLY A 172 20.23 -24.82 24.74
C GLY A 172 19.22 -25.96 24.94
N ASP A 173 18.20 -25.73 25.75
CA ASP A 173 17.17 -26.73 26.06
C ASP A 173 16.37 -27.11 24.80
N VAL A 174 16.04 -26.13 23.95
CA VAL A 174 15.36 -26.36 22.65
C VAL A 174 16.20 -27.25 21.73
N ILE A 175 17.52 -27.03 21.69
CA ILE A 175 18.44 -27.81 20.87
C ILE A 175 18.50 -29.26 21.33
N ASP A 176 18.58 -29.47 22.64
CA ASP A 176 18.70 -30.80 23.22
C ASP A 176 17.38 -31.57 23.06
N GLU A 177 16.24 -30.92 23.33
CA GLU A 177 14.90 -31.47 23.08
C GLU A 177 14.72 -31.87 21.60
N TRP A 178 15.14 -31.00 20.65
CA TRP A 178 15.00 -31.30 19.21
C TRP A 178 15.87 -32.48 18.76
N LYS A 179 17.12 -32.57 19.25
CA LYS A 179 18.01 -33.70 18.94
C LYS A 179 17.45 -35.01 19.47
N LEU A 180 16.91 -35.01 20.69
CA LEU A 180 16.26 -36.19 21.26
C LEU A 180 15.06 -36.61 20.41
N LEU A 181 14.21 -35.64 20.03
CA LEU A 181 13.06 -35.90 19.16
C LEU A 181 13.48 -36.54 17.82
N GLN A 182 14.56 -36.06 17.19
CA GLN A 182 15.07 -36.63 15.93
C GLN A 182 15.42 -38.12 16.02
N LEU A 183 15.84 -38.60 17.20
CA LEU A 183 16.18 -40.00 17.45
C LEU A 183 14.94 -40.86 17.70
N GLU A 184 13.89 -40.29 18.30
CA GLU A 184 12.70 -41.01 18.74
C GLU A 184 11.59 -41.07 17.67
N VAL A 185 11.54 -40.09 16.77
CA VAL A 185 10.51 -40.02 15.73
C VAL A 185 10.64 -41.18 14.75
N THR A 186 9.59 -41.97 14.60
CA THR A 186 9.55 -43.14 13.71
C THR A 186 8.32 -43.18 12.80
N GLU A 187 7.22 -42.51 13.15
CA GLU A 187 5.96 -42.56 12.40
C GLU A 187 5.57 -41.22 11.78
N GLU A 188 5.07 -41.25 10.54
CA GLU A 188 4.43 -40.10 9.90
C GLU A 188 2.93 -40.10 10.25
N LYS A 189 2.50 -39.05 10.97
CA LYS A 189 1.10 -38.79 11.31
C LYS A 189 0.70 -37.39 10.82
N PRO A 190 -0.60 -37.08 10.70
CA PRO A 190 -1.05 -35.70 10.51
C PRO A 190 -0.45 -34.77 11.57
N VAL A 191 -0.04 -33.57 11.17
CA VAL A 191 0.76 -32.64 12.00
C VAL A 191 0.15 -32.41 13.39
N GLU A 192 -1.15 -32.18 13.47
CA GLU A 192 -1.85 -31.99 14.75
C GLU A 192 -1.72 -33.19 15.68
N LYS A 193 -2.03 -34.40 15.17
CA LYS A 193 -1.96 -35.64 15.95
C LYS A 193 -0.53 -35.96 16.34
N PHE A 194 0.40 -35.76 15.42
CA PHE A 194 1.81 -35.98 15.68
C PHE A 194 2.30 -35.14 16.87
N TRP A 195 2.04 -33.83 16.86
CA TRP A 195 2.51 -32.96 17.93
C TRP A 195 1.74 -33.17 19.24
N SER A 196 0.44 -33.48 19.19
CA SER A 196 -0.34 -33.89 20.36
C SER A 196 0.28 -35.10 21.06
N ASP A 197 0.59 -36.16 20.30
CA ASP A 197 1.20 -37.38 20.84
C ASP A 197 2.57 -37.08 21.48
N ILE A 198 3.37 -36.18 20.89
CA ILE A 198 4.69 -35.79 21.42
C ILE A 198 4.56 -34.98 22.71
N PHE A 199 3.59 -34.08 22.82
CA PHE A 199 3.39 -33.25 24.02
C PHE A 199 2.79 -34.04 25.19
N GLU A 200 2.14 -35.17 24.93
CA GLU A 200 1.67 -36.08 25.97
C GLU A 200 2.79 -36.92 26.61
N ILE A 201 3.98 -36.97 26.01
CA ILE A 201 5.11 -37.75 26.54
C ILE A 201 5.61 -37.11 27.83
N GLN A 202 5.48 -37.83 28.93
CA GLN A 202 5.98 -37.43 30.23
C GLN A 202 7.45 -37.85 30.42
N GLY A 203 8.24 -36.94 30.98
CA GLY A 203 9.59 -37.22 31.44
C GLY A 203 9.59 -37.95 32.79
N LEU A 204 10.79 -38.26 33.29
CA LEU A 204 11.00 -38.99 34.55
C LEU A 204 10.37 -38.31 35.78
N ASN A 205 10.17 -36.99 35.71
CA ASN A 205 9.66 -36.17 36.81
C ASN A 205 8.14 -35.92 36.70
N GLY A 206 7.45 -36.57 35.77
CA GLY A 206 6.03 -36.32 35.48
C GLY A 206 5.75 -35.02 34.72
N SER A 207 6.78 -34.21 34.41
CA SER A 207 6.66 -33.03 33.55
C SER A 207 6.65 -33.42 32.07
N VAL A 208 6.10 -32.58 31.20
CA VAL A 208 6.17 -32.77 29.74
C VAL A 208 7.63 -32.86 29.32
N LYS A 209 7.98 -33.90 28.56
CA LYS A 209 9.36 -34.20 28.13
C LYS A 209 9.94 -33.12 27.21
N TYR A 210 9.08 -32.53 26.37
CA TYR A 210 9.44 -31.56 25.34
C TYR A 210 8.77 -30.21 25.59
N MET A 211 8.90 -29.68 26.82
CA MET A 211 8.18 -28.48 27.26
C MET A 211 8.52 -27.23 26.43
N ASN A 212 9.80 -27.02 26.08
CA ASN A 212 10.19 -25.84 25.31
C ASN A 212 9.70 -25.96 23.87
N LEU A 213 9.80 -27.15 23.27
CA LEU A 213 9.24 -27.42 21.95
C LEU A 213 7.72 -27.27 21.94
N GLU A 214 7.00 -27.71 22.98
CA GLU A 214 5.56 -27.53 23.08
C GLU A 214 5.16 -26.06 22.95
N ILE A 215 5.82 -25.16 23.69
CA ILE A 215 5.55 -23.72 23.63
C ILE A 215 5.81 -23.18 22.23
N ILE A 216 6.99 -23.48 21.66
CA ILE A 216 7.41 -22.96 20.36
C ILE A 216 6.50 -23.46 19.24
N ILE A 217 6.27 -24.78 19.18
CA ILE A 217 5.48 -25.40 18.12
C ILE A 217 4.02 -25.01 18.24
N THR A 218 3.45 -24.96 19.44
CA THR A 218 2.08 -24.48 19.64
C THR A 218 1.93 -23.05 19.13
N ALA A 219 2.87 -22.16 19.47
CA ALA A 219 2.85 -20.79 18.97
C ALA A 219 2.91 -20.73 17.44
N VAL A 220 3.78 -21.53 16.80
CA VAL A 220 3.83 -21.60 15.34
C VAL A 220 2.51 -22.11 14.75
N LEU A 221 1.96 -23.20 15.28
CA LEU A 221 0.72 -23.80 14.76
C LEU A 221 -0.51 -22.89 14.97
N THR A 222 -0.44 -21.91 15.87
CA THR A 222 -1.50 -20.88 16.02
C THR A 222 -1.43 -19.76 14.98
N LEU A 223 -0.37 -19.70 14.16
CA LEU A 223 -0.25 -18.70 13.11
C LEU A 223 -1.31 -18.92 12.03
N ALA A 224 -2.04 -17.85 11.70
CA ALA A 224 -3.03 -17.87 10.62
C ALA A 224 -2.34 -18.10 9.26
N HIS A 225 -2.83 -19.09 8.51
CA HIS A 225 -2.26 -19.48 7.21
C HIS A 225 -3.07 -18.98 6.01
N GLY A 226 -4.26 -18.41 6.23
CA GLY A 226 -5.14 -17.91 5.17
C GLY A 226 -6.29 -17.06 5.69
N SER A 227 -7.10 -16.53 4.77
CA SER A 227 -8.30 -15.73 5.10
C SER A 227 -9.53 -16.57 5.41
N ALA A 228 -9.46 -17.91 5.24
CA ALA A 228 -10.62 -18.78 5.35
C ALA A 228 -11.29 -18.72 6.73
N ASP A 229 -10.53 -18.61 7.82
CA ASP A 229 -11.08 -18.43 9.17
C ASP A 229 -11.83 -17.11 9.32
N VAL A 230 -11.28 -16.04 8.74
CA VAL A 230 -11.91 -14.72 8.73
C VAL A 230 -13.19 -14.73 7.88
N GLU A 231 -13.17 -15.38 6.72
CA GLU A 231 -14.35 -15.55 5.86
C GLU A 231 -15.44 -16.40 6.51
N ARG A 232 -15.06 -17.48 7.22
CA ARG A 232 -15.97 -18.27 8.05
C ARG A 232 -16.57 -17.40 9.17
N ALA A 233 -15.77 -16.58 9.83
CA ALA A 233 -16.24 -15.67 10.86
C ALA A 233 -17.24 -14.65 10.28
N PHE A 234 -16.94 -14.03 9.14
CA PHE A 234 -17.88 -13.13 8.45
C PHE A 234 -19.17 -13.83 8.04
N SER A 235 -19.10 -15.08 7.56
CA SER A 235 -20.28 -15.87 7.22
C SER A 235 -21.16 -16.16 8.46
N LYS A 236 -20.54 -16.47 9.60
CA LYS A 236 -21.25 -16.61 10.88
C LYS A 236 -21.89 -15.28 11.31
N SER A 237 -21.16 -14.17 11.20
CA SER A 237 -21.65 -12.82 11.49
C SER A 237 -22.85 -12.44 10.62
N GLY A 238 -22.79 -12.72 9.32
CA GLY A 238 -23.88 -12.46 8.38
C GLY A 238 -25.17 -13.22 8.71
N ARG A 239 -25.07 -14.42 9.29
CA ARG A 239 -26.25 -15.16 9.78
C ARG A 239 -26.88 -14.52 11.02
N ILE A 240 -26.10 -13.82 11.84
CA ILE A 240 -26.57 -13.13 13.05
C ILE A 240 -27.14 -11.75 12.71
N LEU A 241 -26.51 -11.06 11.76
CA LEU A 241 -26.95 -9.78 11.20
C LEU A 241 -28.00 -10.00 10.10
N SER A 242 -29.16 -10.55 10.45
CA SER A 242 -30.31 -10.58 9.53
C SER A 242 -30.83 -9.16 9.25
N GLU A 243 -31.64 -8.98 8.20
CA GLU A 243 -32.24 -7.67 7.88
C GLU A 243 -33.04 -7.08 9.05
N GLU A 244 -33.70 -7.92 9.84
CA GLU A 244 -34.42 -7.55 11.07
C GLU A 244 -33.48 -7.18 12.24
N ARG A 245 -32.20 -7.57 12.18
CA ARG A 245 -31.18 -7.34 13.23
C ARG A 245 -30.01 -6.48 12.72
N ALA A 246 -30.18 -5.78 11.60
CA ALA A 246 -29.13 -4.98 10.97
C ALA A 246 -28.63 -3.80 11.83
N SER A 247 -29.38 -3.41 12.86
CA SER A 247 -29.01 -2.34 13.81
C SER A 247 -28.16 -2.82 15.00
N MET A 248 -27.72 -4.08 15.00
CA MET A 248 -26.90 -4.62 16.10
C MET A 248 -25.53 -3.94 16.18
N SER A 249 -25.14 -3.48 17.38
CA SER A 249 -23.81 -2.93 17.60
C SER A 249 -22.71 -3.99 17.45
N SER A 250 -21.51 -3.59 17.01
CA SER A 250 -20.36 -4.51 16.90
C SER A 250 -20.04 -5.21 18.23
N ARG A 251 -20.27 -4.55 19.37
CA ARG A 251 -20.09 -5.16 20.70
C ARG A 251 -21.05 -6.32 20.92
N THR A 252 -22.32 -6.13 20.62
CA THR A 252 -23.35 -7.16 20.77
C THR A 252 -23.09 -8.34 19.83
N LEU A 253 -22.67 -8.04 18.59
CA LEU A 253 -22.26 -9.06 17.63
C LEU A 253 -21.07 -9.88 18.16
N ASN A 254 -20.01 -9.20 18.62
CA ASN A 254 -18.84 -9.87 19.20
C ASN A 254 -19.22 -10.72 20.42
N ALA A 255 -20.07 -10.22 21.31
CA ALA A 255 -20.55 -11.00 22.46
C ALA A 255 -21.29 -12.27 22.02
N HIS A 256 -22.16 -12.18 21.01
CA HIS A 256 -22.84 -13.34 20.43
C HIS A 256 -21.86 -14.35 19.82
N LEU A 257 -20.88 -13.87 19.04
CA LEU A 257 -19.86 -14.72 18.44
C LEU A 257 -19.02 -15.43 19.50
N THR A 258 -18.56 -14.72 20.53
CA THR A 258 -17.80 -15.29 21.64
C THR A 258 -18.58 -16.38 22.37
N VAL A 259 -19.85 -16.15 22.67
CA VAL A 259 -20.71 -17.16 23.32
C VAL A 259 -20.94 -18.36 22.39
N ALA A 260 -21.21 -18.12 21.11
CA ALA A 260 -21.42 -19.18 20.13
C ALA A 260 -20.16 -20.03 19.91
N ASP A 261 -18.97 -19.43 19.88
CA ASP A 261 -17.71 -20.16 19.76
C ASP A 261 -17.35 -20.89 21.06
N ALA A 262 -17.61 -20.30 22.23
CA ALA A 262 -17.44 -20.99 23.51
C ALA A 262 -18.34 -22.23 23.62
N LEU A 263 -19.58 -22.17 23.15
CA LEU A 263 -20.50 -23.32 23.13
C LEU A 263 -20.02 -24.46 22.23
N LYS A 264 -19.28 -24.16 21.15
CA LYS A 264 -18.72 -25.20 20.27
C LYS A 264 -17.69 -26.07 20.97
N ALA A 265 -16.90 -25.50 21.89
CA ALA A 265 -15.97 -26.28 22.71
C ALA A 265 -16.69 -27.36 23.54
N TYR A 266 -17.98 -27.17 23.81
CA TYR A 266 -18.85 -28.12 24.51
C TYR A 266 -19.85 -28.82 23.56
N ASN A 267 -19.50 -28.97 22.27
CA ASN A 267 -20.34 -29.63 21.27
C ASN A 267 -21.75 -29.01 21.13
N ASN A 268 -21.87 -27.69 21.35
CA ASN A 268 -23.14 -26.95 21.36
C ASN A 268 -24.16 -27.48 22.37
N LYS A 269 -23.70 -28.08 23.47
CA LYS A 269 -24.53 -28.55 24.58
C LYS A 269 -24.40 -27.59 25.76
N PRO A 270 -25.38 -26.67 25.98
CA PRO A 270 -25.32 -25.73 27.08
C PRO A 270 -25.22 -26.41 28.45
N GLU A 271 -25.81 -27.60 28.60
CA GLU A 271 -25.77 -28.39 29.83
C GLU A 271 -24.37 -28.86 30.23
N MET A 272 -23.43 -28.93 29.28
CA MET A 272 -22.04 -29.33 29.52
C MET A 272 -21.15 -28.17 29.93
N VAL A 273 -21.67 -26.92 29.88
CA VAL A 273 -20.88 -25.74 30.22
C VAL A 273 -20.78 -25.61 31.75
N PRO A 274 -19.58 -25.72 32.33
CA PRO A 274 -19.41 -25.64 33.77
C PRO A 274 -19.70 -24.21 34.27
N ILE A 275 -20.59 -24.10 35.26
CA ILE A 275 -20.87 -22.84 35.94
C ILE A 275 -19.75 -22.58 36.95
N SER A 276 -18.68 -21.95 36.49
CA SER A 276 -17.56 -21.55 37.35
C SER A 276 -17.94 -20.39 38.29
N GLU A 277 -17.26 -20.31 39.44
CA GLU A 277 -17.41 -19.19 40.37
C GLU A 277 -17.10 -17.84 39.72
N LYS A 278 -16.12 -17.82 38.79
CA LYS A 278 -15.80 -16.64 37.98
C LYS A 278 -16.98 -16.20 37.12
N LEU A 279 -17.69 -17.14 36.49
CA LEU A 279 -18.87 -16.83 35.67
C LEU A 279 -20.00 -16.24 36.52
N LEU A 280 -20.23 -16.79 37.72
CA LEU A 280 -21.22 -16.26 38.68
C LEU A 280 -20.86 -14.85 39.13
N CYS A 281 -19.58 -14.58 39.40
CA CYS A 281 -19.10 -13.25 39.75
C CYS A 281 -19.31 -12.25 38.59
N LEU A 282 -18.92 -12.63 37.37
CA LEU A 282 -19.13 -11.81 36.17
C LEU A 282 -20.62 -11.50 35.93
N ALA A 283 -21.50 -12.49 36.13
CA ALA A 283 -22.95 -12.29 36.01
C ALA A 283 -23.48 -11.28 37.02
N ARG A 284 -23.03 -11.34 38.28
CA ARG A 284 -23.42 -10.37 39.34
C ARG A 284 -22.97 -8.95 39.01
N VAL A 285 -21.79 -8.79 38.40
CA VAL A 285 -21.21 -7.47 38.10
C VAL A 285 -21.65 -6.92 36.73
N ALA A 286 -22.20 -7.77 35.85
CA ALA A 286 -22.53 -7.44 34.46
C ALA A 286 -23.36 -6.15 34.31
N TYR A 287 -24.41 -5.98 35.12
CA TYR A 287 -25.25 -4.79 35.07
C TYR A 287 -24.48 -3.51 35.43
N LYS A 288 -23.66 -3.55 36.49
CA LYS A 288 -22.83 -2.42 36.91
C LYS A 288 -21.79 -2.08 35.84
N SER A 289 -21.12 -3.09 35.27
CA SER A 289 -20.16 -2.90 34.18
C SER A 289 -20.80 -2.33 32.91
N TYR A 290 -22.05 -2.71 32.61
CA TYR A 290 -22.78 -2.18 31.47
C TYR A 290 -23.14 -0.70 31.67
N ASN A 291 -23.63 -0.31 32.84
CA ASN A 291 -23.93 1.09 33.14
C ASN A 291 -22.69 1.98 33.10
N LEU A 292 -21.58 1.53 33.71
CA LEU A 292 -20.31 2.25 33.64
C LEU A 292 -19.85 2.46 32.18
N TYR A 293 -20.04 1.45 31.33
CA TYR A 293 -19.73 1.58 29.91
C TYR A 293 -20.61 2.63 29.21
N LEU A 294 -21.92 2.65 29.48
CA LEU A 294 -22.83 3.66 28.90
C LEU A 294 -22.44 5.09 29.30
N GLU A 295 -21.96 5.28 30.53
CA GLU A 295 -21.44 6.57 31.00
C GLU A 295 -20.18 6.97 30.23
N LEU A 296 -19.19 6.06 30.13
CA LEU A 296 -17.96 6.31 29.37
C LEU A 296 -18.22 6.57 27.88
N GLU A 297 -19.22 5.90 27.29
CA GLU A 297 -19.59 6.11 25.88
C GLU A 297 -20.20 7.51 25.67
N LYS A 298 -21.01 8.00 26.61
CA LYS A 298 -21.54 9.37 26.59
C LYS A 298 -20.41 10.40 26.68
N GLU A 299 -19.49 10.21 27.62
CA GLU A 299 -18.33 11.10 27.77
C GLU A 299 -17.45 11.13 26.51
N LYS A 300 -17.23 9.96 25.90
CA LYS A 300 -16.44 9.88 24.66
C LYS A 300 -17.14 10.59 23.50
N LYS A 301 -18.45 10.38 23.32
CA LYS A 301 -19.22 11.09 22.27
C LYS A 301 -19.20 12.60 22.46
N GLU A 302 -19.26 13.07 23.70
CA GLU A 302 -19.16 14.49 24.01
C GLU A 302 -17.76 15.04 23.68
N LYS A 303 -16.69 14.34 24.07
CA LYS A 303 -15.31 14.70 23.71
C LYS A 303 -15.09 14.74 22.19
N ASP A 304 -15.57 13.73 21.48
CA ASP A 304 -15.47 13.64 20.02
C ASP A 304 -16.26 14.77 19.33
N ARG A 305 -17.40 15.20 19.89
CA ARG A 305 -18.16 16.36 19.40
C ARG A 305 -17.37 17.65 19.57
N ILE A 306 -16.85 17.89 20.77
CA ILE A 306 -16.03 19.07 21.09
C ILE A 306 -14.78 19.12 20.19
N GLU A 307 -14.12 17.98 19.96
CA GLU A 307 -12.94 17.93 19.09
C GLU A 307 -13.30 18.22 17.62
N LYS A 308 -14.43 17.71 17.13
CA LYS A 308 -14.92 18.02 15.78
C LYS A 308 -15.27 19.49 15.63
N GLU A 309 -15.91 20.10 16.63
CA GLU A 309 -16.23 21.52 16.64
C GLU A 309 -14.97 22.38 16.61
N LYS A 310 -13.96 22.05 17.44
CA LYS A 310 -12.66 22.74 17.41
C LYS A 310 -11.95 22.62 16.06
N LYS A 311 -11.91 21.42 15.47
CA LYS A 311 -11.31 21.21 14.15
C LYS A 311 -12.03 22.02 13.06
N LEU A 312 -13.36 22.13 13.15
CA LEU A 312 -14.14 22.93 12.20
C LEU A 312 -13.86 24.43 12.36
N GLU A 313 -13.68 24.91 13.59
CA GLU A 313 -13.35 26.30 13.88
C GLU A 313 -11.93 26.65 13.41
N GLU A 314 -10.94 25.78 13.66
CA GLU A 314 -9.57 25.93 13.14
C GLU A 314 -9.53 25.97 11.61
N LEU A 315 -10.36 25.16 10.94
CA LEU A 315 -10.44 25.13 9.48
C LEU A 315 -11.01 26.45 8.92
N LYS A 316 -12.07 26.98 9.55
CA LYS A 316 -12.64 28.29 9.20
C LYS A 316 -11.63 29.42 9.40
N GLU A 317 -10.92 29.43 10.51
CA GLU A 317 -9.86 30.42 10.74
C GLU A 317 -8.73 30.33 9.71
N ALA A 318 -8.36 29.11 9.28
CA ALA A 318 -7.33 28.91 8.26
C ALA A 318 -7.80 29.42 6.90
N GLU A 319 -9.05 29.13 6.51
CA GLU A 319 -9.66 29.62 5.27
C GLU A 319 -9.75 31.15 5.25
N GLU A 320 -10.13 31.79 6.37
CA GLU A 320 -10.16 33.24 6.50
C GLU A 320 -8.75 33.86 6.35
N LYS A 321 -7.75 33.26 7.02
CA LYS A 321 -6.34 33.70 6.91
C LYS A 321 -5.82 33.53 5.48
N GLU A 322 -6.18 32.44 4.79
CA GLU A 322 -5.79 32.22 3.40
C GLU A 322 -6.45 33.23 2.44
N SER A 323 -7.74 33.51 2.65
CA SER A 323 -8.49 34.52 1.89
C SER A 323 -7.87 35.92 2.06
N MET A 324 -7.51 36.29 3.29
CA MET A 324 -6.82 37.55 3.56
C MET A 324 -5.43 37.60 2.91
N LEU A 325 -4.68 36.50 2.94
CA LEU A 325 -3.37 36.43 2.29
C LEU A 325 -3.48 36.54 0.77
N LYS A 326 -4.49 35.91 0.14
CA LYS A 326 -4.76 36.02 -1.30
C LYS A 326 -5.06 37.47 -1.71
N LYS A 327 -5.92 38.17 -0.96
CA LYS A 327 -6.21 39.60 -1.20
C LYS A 327 -4.94 40.44 -1.11
N SER A 328 -4.13 40.21 -0.07
CA SER A 328 -2.89 40.96 0.13
C SER A 328 -1.84 40.69 -0.96
N LYS A 329 -1.70 39.45 -1.42
CA LYS A 329 -0.84 39.10 -2.57
C LYS A 329 -1.29 39.79 -3.86
N MET A 330 -2.61 39.85 -4.11
CA MET A 330 -3.16 40.53 -5.28
C MET A 330 -2.86 42.04 -5.25
N ASP A 331 -3.00 42.68 -4.10
CA ASP A 331 -2.64 44.09 -3.91
C ASP A 331 -1.14 44.37 -4.14
N ILE A 332 -0.26 43.45 -3.72
CA ILE A 332 1.19 43.55 -3.98
C ILE A 332 1.47 43.40 -5.47
N SER A 333 0.84 42.43 -6.15
CA SER A 333 1.01 42.23 -7.60
C SER A 333 0.60 43.46 -8.40
N ILE A 334 -0.52 44.10 -8.05
CA ILE A 334 -0.98 45.33 -8.69
C ILE A 334 0.03 46.47 -8.51
N LEU A 335 0.66 46.58 -7.33
CA LEU A 335 1.69 47.58 -7.08
C LEU A 335 3.00 47.28 -7.82
N GLU A 336 3.39 46.02 -7.94
CA GLU A 336 4.55 45.58 -8.72
C GLU A 336 4.39 45.91 -10.21
N ASP A 337 3.22 45.64 -10.78
CA ASP A 337 2.93 45.95 -12.18
C ASP A 337 2.95 47.46 -12.44
N LYS A 338 2.33 48.26 -11.57
CA LYS A 338 2.37 49.73 -11.65
C LYS A 338 3.79 50.28 -11.55
N LEU A 339 4.63 49.68 -10.71
CA LEU A 339 6.03 50.08 -10.56
C LEU A 339 6.86 49.67 -11.78
N LYS A 340 6.58 48.50 -12.39
CA LYS A 340 7.24 48.03 -13.61
C LYS A 340 6.89 48.89 -14.82
N THR A 341 5.62 49.25 -15.01
CA THR A 341 5.19 50.16 -16.09
C THR A 341 5.83 51.54 -15.93
N ALA A 342 5.78 52.12 -14.73
CA ALA A 342 6.41 53.41 -14.48
C ALA A 342 7.94 53.40 -14.72
N LYS A 343 8.64 52.34 -14.29
CA LYS A 343 10.08 52.17 -14.57
C LYS A 343 10.38 52.04 -16.07
N LYS A 344 9.52 51.34 -16.81
CA LYS A 344 9.66 51.20 -18.27
C LYS A 344 9.44 52.54 -18.98
N GLU A 345 8.40 53.28 -18.62
CA GLU A 345 8.12 54.61 -19.19
C GLU A 345 9.26 55.60 -18.94
N VAL A 346 9.85 55.60 -17.75
CA VAL A 346 11.03 56.44 -17.45
C VAL A 346 12.22 55.99 -18.29
N LYS A 347 12.51 54.69 -18.37
CA LYS A 347 13.62 54.16 -19.18
C LYS A 347 13.49 54.52 -20.66
N ASP A 348 12.30 54.33 -21.23
CA ASP A 348 11.99 54.66 -22.62
C ASP A 348 12.12 56.19 -22.87
N SER A 349 11.69 57.00 -21.89
CA SER A 349 11.87 58.47 -21.94
C SER A 349 13.35 58.86 -21.84
N THR A 350 14.14 58.21 -21.00
CA THR A 350 15.60 58.45 -20.88
C THR A 350 16.34 58.06 -22.16
N THR A 351 16.02 56.92 -22.78
CA THR A 351 16.63 56.56 -24.06
C THR A 351 16.27 57.55 -25.16
N THR A 352 15.03 58.06 -25.16
CA THR A 352 14.61 59.09 -26.11
C THR A 352 15.40 60.38 -25.88
N ILE A 353 15.56 60.81 -24.62
CA ILE A 353 16.40 61.95 -24.24
C ILE A 353 17.85 61.77 -24.72
N ASP A 354 18.44 60.60 -24.50
CA ASP A 354 19.84 60.33 -24.88
C ASP A 354 20.02 60.37 -26.41
N THR A 355 19.08 59.79 -27.18
CA THR A 355 19.10 59.86 -28.65
C THR A 355 18.94 61.30 -29.17
N LEU A 356 18.02 62.07 -28.59
CA LEU A 356 17.81 63.48 -28.96
C LEU A 356 19.02 64.33 -28.61
N LEU A 357 19.69 64.07 -27.48
CA LEU A 357 20.94 64.73 -27.13
C LEU A 357 22.07 64.38 -28.09
N GLU A 358 22.22 63.11 -28.48
CA GLU A 358 23.21 62.71 -29.47
C GLU A 358 22.96 63.37 -30.83
N GLU A 359 21.71 63.42 -31.29
CA GLU A 359 21.33 64.07 -32.54
C GLU A 359 21.56 65.58 -32.47
N ALA A 360 21.15 66.24 -31.39
CA ALA A 360 21.38 67.67 -31.17
C ALA A 360 22.89 67.98 -31.15
N ASN A 361 23.70 67.15 -30.47
CA ASN A 361 25.15 67.30 -30.42
C ASN A 361 25.82 67.06 -31.78
N LYS A 362 25.36 66.07 -32.56
CA LYS A 362 25.85 65.84 -33.93
C LYS A 362 25.50 67.01 -34.85
N LYS A 363 24.28 67.55 -34.77
CA LYS A 363 23.85 68.73 -35.53
C LYS A 363 24.63 69.98 -35.13
N LEU A 364 24.86 70.19 -33.83
CA LEU A 364 25.66 71.30 -33.33
C LEU A 364 27.11 71.22 -33.82
N LYS A 365 27.72 70.03 -33.81
CA LYS A 365 29.07 69.80 -34.37
C LYS A 365 29.14 70.07 -35.87
N LYS A 366 28.12 69.63 -36.65
CA LYS A 366 28.04 69.93 -38.09
C LYS A 366 27.85 71.42 -38.38
N ALA A 367 27.00 72.10 -37.61
CA ALA A 367 26.77 73.53 -37.72
C ALA A 367 28.05 74.35 -37.43
N LEU A 368 28.83 73.92 -36.44
CA LEU A 368 30.15 74.50 -36.12
C LEU A 368 31.17 74.31 -37.23
N MET A 369 31.19 73.13 -37.89
CA MET A 369 32.11 72.87 -39.00
C MET A 369 31.73 73.56 -40.32
N SER A 370 30.44 73.86 -40.52
CA SER A 370 29.90 74.52 -41.72
C SER A 370 29.59 76.01 -41.53
N ASN A 371 29.87 76.56 -40.34
CA ASN A 371 29.57 77.93 -39.90
C ASN A 371 28.10 78.35 -40.17
N ASN A 372 27.16 77.41 -40.07
CA ASN A 372 25.75 77.61 -40.34
C ASN A 372 24.97 77.94 -39.06
N ILE A 373 24.71 79.23 -38.83
CA ILE A 373 24.04 79.76 -37.62
C ILE A 373 22.59 79.25 -37.49
N ALA A 374 21.91 78.93 -38.60
CA ALA A 374 20.54 78.42 -38.56
C ALA A 374 20.46 77.00 -37.97
N GLU A 375 21.41 76.12 -38.33
CA GLU A 375 21.47 74.76 -37.77
C GLU A 375 21.84 74.76 -36.28
N ALA A 376 22.66 75.71 -35.83
CA ALA A 376 23.00 75.88 -34.42
C ALA A 376 21.77 76.28 -33.57
N LYS A 377 20.89 77.15 -34.08
CA LYS A 377 19.64 77.51 -33.38
C LYS A 377 18.66 76.34 -33.29
N VAL A 378 18.59 75.49 -34.31
CA VAL A 378 17.76 74.27 -34.28
C VAL A 378 18.30 73.27 -33.26
N ALA A 379 19.62 73.10 -33.17
CA ALA A 379 20.24 72.26 -32.14
C ALA A 379 20.00 72.80 -30.72
N GLN A 380 20.03 74.12 -30.52
CA GLN A 380 19.73 74.74 -29.22
C GLN A 380 18.27 74.51 -28.81
N ALA A 381 17.30 74.69 -29.71
CA ALA A 381 15.89 74.42 -29.43
C ALA A 381 15.63 72.93 -29.08
N MET A 382 16.39 72.01 -29.69
CA MET A 382 16.35 70.58 -29.33
C MET A 382 16.90 70.34 -27.91
N ILE A 383 17.96 71.03 -27.51
CA ILE A 383 18.53 70.93 -26.14
C ILE A 383 17.54 71.49 -25.11
N ASP A 384 16.86 72.60 -25.40
CA ASP A 384 15.88 73.19 -24.49
C ASP A 384 14.65 72.28 -24.32
N GLY A 385 14.15 71.66 -25.39
CA GLY A 385 13.10 70.64 -25.33
C GLY A 385 13.51 69.39 -24.54
N VAL A 386 14.79 68.99 -24.63
CA VAL A 386 15.37 67.94 -23.79
C VAL A 386 15.38 68.33 -22.32
N LEU A 387 15.68 69.58 -21.97
CA LEU A 387 15.70 70.02 -20.57
C LEU A 387 14.31 69.92 -19.91
N VAL A 388 13.25 70.29 -20.62
CA VAL A 388 11.86 70.16 -20.13
C VAL A 388 11.49 68.69 -19.92
N THR A 389 11.77 67.82 -20.90
CA THR A 389 11.48 66.38 -20.78
C THR A 389 12.33 65.70 -19.70
N LYS A 390 13.53 66.22 -19.39
CA LYS A 390 14.37 65.77 -18.27
C LYS A 390 13.80 66.18 -16.92
N GLU A 391 13.17 67.35 -16.80
CA GLU A 391 12.43 67.78 -15.60
C GLU A 391 11.24 66.82 -15.33
N ASP A 392 10.50 66.46 -16.38
CA ASP A 392 9.40 65.49 -16.31
C ASP A 392 9.88 64.07 -15.94
N CYS A 393 11.05 63.65 -16.42
CA CYS A 393 11.65 62.38 -15.97
C CYS A 393 11.98 62.40 -14.48
N LYS A 394 12.53 63.50 -13.95
CA LYS A 394 12.82 63.64 -12.51
C LYS A 394 11.55 63.60 -11.66
N SER A 395 10.43 64.15 -12.13
CA SER A 395 9.15 64.09 -11.41
C SER A 395 8.61 62.66 -11.38
N LYS A 396 8.67 61.93 -12.50
CA LYS A 396 8.31 60.50 -12.59
C LYS A 396 9.21 59.61 -11.71
N GLU A 397 10.51 59.89 -11.62
CA GLU A 397 11.43 59.18 -10.72
C GLU A 397 11.07 59.35 -9.23
N LYS A 398 10.59 60.53 -8.82
CA LYS A 398 10.08 60.75 -7.45
C LYS A 398 8.84 59.89 -7.18
N THR A 399 7.96 59.75 -8.18
CA THR A 399 6.78 58.88 -8.09
C THR A 399 7.19 57.40 -7.96
N ILE A 400 8.19 56.95 -8.72
CA ILE A 400 8.75 55.58 -8.60
C ILE A 400 9.30 55.35 -7.18
N LYS A 401 10.08 56.28 -6.63
CA LYS A 401 10.60 56.15 -5.25
C LYS A 401 9.49 56.06 -4.20
N THR A 402 8.37 56.75 -4.42
CA THR A 402 7.21 56.70 -3.53
C THR A 402 6.49 55.35 -3.63
N LEU A 403 6.26 54.85 -4.84
CA LEU A 403 5.66 53.54 -5.09
C LEU A 403 6.53 52.40 -4.52
N ASP A 404 7.85 52.48 -4.69
CA ASP A 404 8.82 51.51 -4.20
C ASP A 404 8.80 51.43 -2.66
N ARG A 405 8.73 52.58 -1.99
CA ARG A 405 8.55 52.67 -0.53
C ARG A 405 7.21 52.08 -0.07
N GLN A 406 6.12 52.35 -0.79
CA GLN A 406 4.80 51.81 -0.44
C GLN A 406 4.76 50.28 -0.59
N LEU A 407 5.39 49.76 -1.65
CA LEU A 407 5.52 48.33 -1.90
C LEU A 407 6.34 47.65 -0.81
N HIS A 408 7.50 48.20 -0.44
CA HIS A 408 8.31 47.68 0.65
C HIS A 408 7.55 47.66 1.97
N LYS A 409 6.88 48.76 2.34
CA LYS A 409 6.04 48.82 3.56
C LYS A 409 4.93 47.76 3.57
N ARG A 410 4.26 47.52 2.43
CA ARG A 410 3.22 46.49 2.33
C ARG A 410 3.79 45.08 2.44
N LYS A 411 4.92 44.79 1.78
CA LYS A 411 5.60 43.50 1.89
C LYS A 411 6.03 43.23 3.33
N ASP A 412 6.62 44.22 3.99
CA ASP A 412 7.05 44.10 5.38
C ASP A 412 5.84 43.89 6.30
N SER A 413 4.74 44.62 6.11
CA SER A 413 3.50 44.44 6.89
C SER A 413 2.90 43.04 6.74
N VAL A 414 2.94 42.44 5.54
CA VAL A 414 2.50 41.05 5.31
C VAL A 414 3.42 40.06 6.02
N ILE A 415 4.73 40.26 5.93
CA ILE A 415 5.72 39.41 6.60
C ILE A 415 5.52 39.47 8.12
N THR A 416 5.37 40.67 8.69
CA THR A 416 5.17 40.83 10.13
C THR A 416 3.81 40.27 10.58
N SER A 417 2.71 40.54 9.87
CA SER A 417 1.38 40.10 10.29
C SER A 417 1.15 38.59 10.18
N PHE A 418 1.71 37.93 9.14
CA PHE A 418 1.47 36.51 8.90
C PHE A 418 2.58 35.58 9.41
N PHE A 419 3.83 36.05 9.48
CA PHE A 419 4.96 35.18 9.84
C PHE A 419 5.60 35.49 11.21
N SER A 420 5.30 36.64 11.84
CA SER A 420 5.97 37.00 13.11
C SER A 420 5.17 36.71 14.40
N LYS A 421 3.96 36.13 14.33
CA LYS A 421 3.33 35.54 15.52
C LYS A 421 3.95 34.16 15.81
N LYS A 422 5.16 34.16 16.38
CA LYS A 422 5.59 33.05 17.25
C LYS A 422 4.60 32.98 18.41
N PRO A 423 4.09 31.79 18.79
CA PRO A 423 3.29 31.66 19.99
C PRO A 423 4.13 32.12 21.19
N ARG A 424 3.58 33.03 22.00
CA ARG A 424 4.14 33.31 23.33
C ARG A 424 4.06 31.99 24.11
N GLN A 425 5.23 31.50 24.54
CA GLN A 425 5.34 30.42 25.53
C GLN A 425 4.61 30.78 26.81
#